data_AF-A0A2N4XYE2-F1
#
_entry.id   AF-A0A2N4XYE2-F1
#
_cell.length_a   1.000
_cell.length_b   1.000
_cell.length_c   1.000
_cell.angle_alpha   90.00
_cell.angle_beta   90.00
_cell.angle_gamma   90.00
#
_symmetry.space_group_name_H-M   'P 1'
#
loop_
_entity.id
_entity.type
_entity.pdbx_description
1 polymer ?
#
loop_
_entity_poly.entity_id
_entity_poly.type
_entity_poly.pdbx_seq_one_letter_code
_entity_poly.pdbx_strand_id
1 'polypeptide(L)'
;MLLRSGILTSSEGEVVALENAMGASGVVIVCEHASSVLPKSAGDLGLSPEALSSHIAWDPGALAIARKVSEALDAVLVHQRFSRLIYDCNRPPESPAAMPEKSEIFEIPGNRALSVAERYARTAALYIPFHDRISAEISRLEAEGRKPVVVTMHTFTPVYFGKPREVEIGILHDTDSRLADAMLEAAQGGPYRVERNSPYGPEDGVTHTLRLHAIPQGFANVMIEVRNDLVRDAAGVEAISSYLADLISGALERVA
;
A
#
# COMPACT_ATOMS: atom_id res chain seq x y z
N MET A 1 22.83 -12.60 16.14
CA MET A 1 22.95 -13.12 14.77
C MET A 1 21.53 -13.40 14.29
N LEU A 2 20.88 -12.40 13.68
CA LEU A 2 19.51 -12.55 13.20
C LEU A 2 19.50 -13.63 12.11
N LEU A 3 18.71 -14.68 12.33
CA LEU A 3 18.44 -15.70 11.33
C LEU A 3 17.93 -15.00 10.07
N ARG A 4 18.78 -14.85 9.05
CA ARG A 4 18.30 -14.58 7.70
C ARG A 4 17.50 -15.81 7.30
N SER A 5 16.18 -15.73 7.47
CA SER A 5 15.26 -16.69 6.89
C SER A 5 15.61 -16.85 5.42
N GLY A 6 15.86 -18.09 4.98
CA GLY A 6 16.30 -18.42 3.63
C GLY A 6 15.30 -18.10 2.51
N ILE A 7 14.30 -17.26 2.78
CA ILE A 7 13.33 -16.78 1.79
C ILE A 7 13.99 -15.80 0.83
N LEU A 8 14.87 -14.93 1.32
CA LEU A 8 15.54 -13.94 0.49
C LEU A 8 17.03 -14.23 0.40
N THR A 9 17.53 -14.27 -0.82
CA THR A 9 18.96 -14.31 -1.10
C THR A 9 19.53 -12.89 -1.11
N SER A 10 20.83 -12.75 -0.80
CA SER A 10 21.51 -11.45 -0.92
C SER A 10 21.42 -10.84 -2.33
N SER A 11 21.23 -11.67 -3.36
CA SER A 11 21.11 -11.24 -4.76
C SER A 11 19.79 -10.53 -5.08
N GLU A 12 18.78 -10.64 -4.22
CA GLU A 12 17.46 -10.01 -4.42
C GLU A 12 17.39 -8.59 -3.83
N GLY A 13 18.46 -8.19 -3.15
CA GLY A 13 18.59 -6.88 -2.53
C GLY A 13 17.72 -6.72 -1.28
N GLU A 14 17.42 -5.47 -0.95
CA GLU A 14 16.62 -5.13 0.23
C GLU A 14 15.14 -5.48 0.04
N VAL A 15 14.42 -5.69 1.14
CA VAL A 15 12.97 -5.97 1.14
C VAL A 15 12.16 -4.71 0.89
N VAL A 16 12.66 -3.60 1.42
CA VAL A 16 11.99 -2.32 1.46
C VAL A 16 12.79 -1.36 0.62
N ALA A 17 12.12 -0.65 -0.26
CA ALA A 17 12.70 0.51 -0.93
C ALA A 17 12.27 1.78 -0.21
N LEU A 18 13.23 2.69 -0.09
CA LEU A 18 13.05 4.04 0.44
C LEU A 18 13.41 5.01 -0.68
N GLU A 19 12.45 5.82 -1.10
CA GLU A 19 12.64 6.88 -2.08
C GLU A 19 12.40 8.23 -1.42
N ASN A 20 13.07 9.27 -1.93
CA ASN A 20 13.07 10.63 -1.36
C ASN A 20 13.28 10.66 0.19
N ALA A 21 14.28 9.92 0.68
CA ALA A 21 14.56 9.80 2.12
C ALA A 21 14.79 11.14 2.83
N MET A 22 15.19 12.17 2.09
CA MET A 22 15.47 13.51 2.60
C MET A 22 14.34 14.51 2.33
N GLY A 23 13.15 14.05 1.90
CA GLY A 23 12.01 14.92 1.63
C GLY A 23 11.66 15.80 2.83
N ALA A 24 11.30 17.06 2.56
CA ALA A 24 11.09 18.08 3.58
C ALA A 24 9.70 18.01 4.25
N SER A 25 8.70 17.39 3.63
CA SER A 25 7.36 17.32 4.21
C SER A 25 7.28 16.36 5.41
N GLY A 26 6.20 16.48 6.18
CA GLY A 26 5.84 15.52 7.24
C GLY A 26 5.11 14.28 6.71
N VAL A 27 4.90 14.18 5.39
CA VAL A 27 4.12 13.09 4.79
C VAL A 27 5.02 11.86 4.58
N VAL A 28 4.52 10.71 5.01
CA VAL A 28 5.09 9.38 4.74
C VAL A 28 4.12 8.66 3.82
N ILE A 29 4.52 8.51 2.56
CA ILE A 29 3.77 7.73 1.58
C ILE A 29 4.19 6.28 1.69
N VAL A 30 3.22 5.38 1.74
CA VAL A 30 3.43 3.93 1.85
C VAL A 30 2.75 3.24 0.67
N CYS A 31 3.43 2.27 0.05
CA CYS A 31 2.86 1.44 -1.01
C CYS A 31 3.20 -0.04 -0.76
N GLU A 32 2.29 -0.75 -0.08
CA GLU A 32 2.45 -2.15 0.33
C GLU A 32 2.43 -3.12 -0.84
N HIS A 33 1.65 -2.83 -1.89
CA HIS A 33 1.46 -3.70 -3.04
C HIS A 33 2.18 -3.19 -4.29
N ALA A 34 3.35 -2.56 -4.10
CA ALA A 34 4.10 -1.88 -5.14
C ALA A 34 4.71 -2.77 -6.23
N SER A 35 4.84 -4.08 -5.98
CA SER A 35 5.64 -4.98 -6.81
C SER A 35 4.98 -6.34 -6.97
N SER A 36 5.09 -6.93 -8.16
CA SER A 36 4.67 -8.31 -8.44
C SER A 36 5.80 -9.34 -8.27
N VAL A 37 7.01 -8.90 -7.90
CA VAL A 37 8.19 -9.77 -7.83
C VAL A 37 8.04 -10.79 -6.69
N LEU A 38 8.20 -12.08 -7.00
CA LEU A 38 8.31 -13.13 -5.99
C LEU A 38 9.77 -13.37 -5.62
N PRO A 39 10.06 -13.75 -4.35
CA PRO A 39 11.37 -14.26 -4.01
C PRO A 39 11.76 -15.47 -4.87
N LYS A 40 13.03 -15.57 -5.26
CA LYS A 40 13.57 -16.70 -6.03
C LYS A 40 13.30 -18.04 -5.37
N SER A 41 13.35 -18.08 -4.04
CA SER A 41 13.07 -19.28 -3.23
C SER A 41 11.62 -19.75 -3.35
N ALA A 42 10.69 -18.85 -3.67
CA ALA A 42 9.26 -19.14 -3.78
C ALA A 42 8.85 -19.66 -5.18
N GLY A 43 9.74 -19.56 -6.18
CA GLY A 43 9.43 -19.90 -7.56
C GLY A 43 8.25 -19.08 -8.07
N ASP A 44 7.25 -19.76 -8.63
CA ASP A 44 6.01 -19.17 -9.14
C ASP A 44 4.82 -19.34 -8.18
N LEU A 45 5.04 -19.85 -6.95
CA LEU A 45 3.98 -20.28 -6.03
C LEU A 45 2.97 -21.28 -6.66
N GLY A 46 3.34 -21.97 -7.74
CA GLY A 46 2.45 -22.83 -8.52
C GLY A 46 1.37 -22.07 -9.32
N LEU A 47 1.59 -20.78 -9.59
CA LEU A 47 0.66 -19.93 -10.34
C LEU A 47 0.97 -19.90 -11.83
N SER A 48 -0.05 -19.62 -12.64
CA SER A 48 0.15 -19.36 -14.07
C SER A 48 0.80 -17.99 -14.30
N PRO A 49 1.47 -17.78 -15.45
CA PRO A 49 1.97 -16.47 -15.83
C PRO A 49 0.89 -15.38 -15.87
N GLU A 50 -0.33 -15.74 -16.26
CA GLU A 50 -1.50 -14.86 -16.23
C GLU A 50 -1.82 -14.39 -14.81
N ALA A 51 -1.89 -15.32 -13.84
CA ALA A 51 -2.15 -14.97 -12.45
C ALA A 51 -1.04 -14.08 -11.87
N LEU A 52 0.24 -14.40 -12.16
CA LEU A 52 1.40 -13.63 -11.70
C LEU A 52 1.51 -12.21 -12.30
N SER A 53 0.88 -11.97 -13.45
CA SER A 53 0.84 -10.66 -14.11
C SER A 53 -0.44 -9.87 -13.83
N SER A 54 -1.42 -10.48 -13.16
CA SER A 54 -2.68 -9.84 -12.81
C SER A 54 -2.60 -9.04 -11.50
N HIS A 55 -3.68 -8.33 -11.16
CA HIS A 55 -3.79 -7.52 -9.95
C HIS A 55 -3.77 -8.33 -8.64
N ILE A 56 -3.84 -9.66 -8.70
CA ILE A 56 -3.66 -10.47 -7.47
C ILE A 56 -2.21 -10.40 -6.95
N ALA A 57 -1.25 -10.13 -7.84
CA ALA A 57 0.17 -10.13 -7.50
C ALA A 57 0.65 -8.80 -6.90
N TRP A 58 -0.01 -7.70 -7.27
CA TRP A 58 0.38 -6.32 -6.94
C TRP A 58 -0.74 -5.37 -7.36
N ASP A 59 -0.63 -4.09 -6.99
CA ASP A 59 -1.58 -3.06 -7.37
C ASP A 59 -1.03 -2.29 -8.59
N PRO A 60 -1.50 -2.57 -9.83
CA PRO A 60 -0.91 -2.01 -11.04
C PRO A 60 -1.07 -0.49 -11.06
N GLY A 61 0.04 0.23 -11.27
CA GLY A 61 0.06 1.70 -11.30
C GLY A 61 0.21 2.38 -9.93
N ALA A 62 -0.05 1.69 -8.81
CA ALA A 62 0.00 2.29 -7.47
C ALA A 62 1.36 2.94 -7.15
N LEU A 63 2.46 2.20 -7.41
CA LEU A 63 3.82 2.73 -7.21
C LEU A 63 4.13 3.93 -8.12
N ALA A 64 3.60 3.95 -9.35
CA ALA A 64 3.82 5.05 -10.27
C ALA A 64 3.15 6.34 -9.77
N ILE A 65 1.91 6.23 -9.26
CA ILE A 65 1.21 7.33 -8.59
C ILE A 65 1.98 7.76 -7.34
N ALA A 66 2.36 6.79 -6.47
CA ALA A 66 3.04 7.06 -5.21
C ALA A 66 4.34 7.85 -5.40
N ARG A 67 5.13 7.52 -6.42
CA ARG A 67 6.36 8.26 -6.78
C ARG A 67 6.08 9.70 -7.18
N LYS A 68 5.07 9.93 -8.01
CA LYS A 68 4.68 11.27 -8.48
C LYS A 68 4.12 12.13 -7.35
N VAL A 69 3.30 11.55 -6.48
CA VAL A 69 2.80 12.24 -5.29
C VAL A 69 3.93 12.51 -4.29
N SER A 70 4.88 11.58 -4.13
CA SER A 70 6.10 11.76 -3.32
C SER A 70 6.94 12.93 -3.81
N GLU A 71 7.15 13.05 -5.12
CA GLU A 71 7.84 14.20 -5.72
C GLU A 71 7.08 15.51 -5.51
N ALA A 72 5.78 15.54 -5.78
CA ALA A 72 4.96 16.75 -5.67
C ALA A 72 4.85 17.29 -4.24
N LEU A 73 4.78 16.40 -3.25
CA LEU A 73 4.69 16.76 -1.83
C LEU A 73 6.05 16.86 -1.15
N ASP A 74 7.15 16.60 -1.85
CA ASP A 74 8.48 16.39 -1.27
C ASP A 74 8.44 15.46 -0.03
N ALA A 75 7.77 14.33 -0.20
CA ALA A 75 7.46 13.35 0.84
C ALA A 75 8.34 12.11 0.70
N VAL A 76 8.62 11.45 1.82
CA VAL A 76 9.31 10.15 1.80
C VAL A 76 8.35 9.07 1.30
N LEU A 77 8.85 8.15 0.47
CA LEU A 77 8.10 7.00 -0.03
C LEU A 77 8.75 5.70 0.46
N VAL A 78 7.97 4.91 1.18
CA VAL A 78 8.33 3.54 1.60
C VAL A 78 7.50 2.56 0.78
N HIS A 79 8.14 1.62 0.09
CA HIS A 79 7.39 0.63 -0.68
C HIS A 79 8.00 -0.77 -0.61
N GLN A 80 7.12 -1.77 -0.67
CA GLN A 80 7.50 -3.18 -0.65
C GLN A 80 8.06 -3.57 -2.02
N ARG A 81 9.13 -4.37 -2.03
CA ARG A 81 9.77 -4.83 -3.28
C ARG A 81 9.27 -6.20 -3.76
N PHE A 82 8.49 -6.90 -2.95
CA PHE A 82 7.94 -8.22 -3.26
C PHE A 82 6.41 -8.25 -3.31
N SER A 83 5.88 -9.27 -3.99
CA SER A 83 4.44 -9.48 -4.17
C SER A 83 3.71 -9.72 -2.85
N ARG A 84 2.50 -9.17 -2.77
CA ARG A 84 1.53 -9.49 -1.70
C ARG A 84 1.18 -10.99 -1.64
N LEU A 85 1.42 -11.75 -2.71
CA LEU A 85 1.16 -13.19 -2.73
C LEU A 85 2.10 -13.98 -1.83
N ILE A 86 3.36 -13.52 -1.63
CA ILE A 86 4.27 -14.19 -0.68
C ILE A 86 3.95 -13.78 0.76
N TYR A 87 3.73 -12.49 0.99
CA TYR A 87 3.20 -11.93 2.23
C TYR A 87 2.52 -10.58 1.91
N ASP A 88 1.24 -10.43 2.25
CA ASP A 88 0.50 -9.17 2.14
C ASP A 88 0.84 -8.28 3.34
N CYS A 89 1.63 -7.23 3.11
CA CYS A 89 2.08 -6.34 4.18
C CYS A 89 0.96 -5.47 4.76
N ASN A 90 -0.21 -5.37 4.12
CA ASN A 90 -1.37 -4.69 4.69
C ASN A 90 -2.29 -5.68 5.44
N ARG A 91 -1.71 -6.78 5.97
CA ARG A 91 -2.37 -7.79 6.80
C ARG A 91 -1.46 -8.23 7.97
N PRO A 92 -2.02 -8.41 9.18
CA PRO A 92 -1.25 -8.95 10.29
C PRO A 92 -1.03 -10.48 10.16
N PRO A 93 -0.02 -11.08 10.81
CA PRO A 93 0.35 -12.49 10.63
C PRO A 93 -0.75 -13.53 10.94
N GLU A 94 -1.67 -13.18 11.84
CA GLU A 94 -2.84 -13.99 12.20
C GLU A 94 -3.96 -13.93 11.14
N SER A 95 -3.90 -12.97 10.22
CA SER A 95 -4.89 -12.87 9.15
C SER A 95 -4.73 -14.03 8.17
N PRO A 96 -5.83 -14.70 7.77
CA PRO A 96 -5.78 -15.67 6.67
C PRO A 96 -5.37 -15.02 5.34
N ALA A 97 -5.58 -13.71 5.20
CA ALA A 97 -5.22 -12.95 4.00
C ALA A 97 -3.73 -12.53 3.96
N ALA A 98 -2.96 -12.68 5.05
CA ALA A 98 -1.53 -12.33 5.04
C ALA A 98 -0.69 -13.24 4.13
N MET A 99 -1.06 -14.51 4.03
CA MET A 99 -0.42 -15.51 3.17
C MET A 99 -1.54 -16.35 2.52
N PRO A 100 -2.27 -15.77 1.55
CA PRO A 100 -3.55 -16.30 1.11
C PRO A 100 -3.39 -17.59 0.30
N GLU A 101 -4.19 -18.61 0.58
CA GLU A 101 -4.25 -19.83 -0.25
C GLU A 101 -5.01 -19.62 -1.57
N LYS A 102 -5.78 -18.52 -1.66
CA LYS A 102 -6.61 -18.15 -2.80
C LYS A 102 -6.74 -16.64 -2.91
N SER A 103 -6.68 -16.12 -4.13
CA SER A 103 -7.06 -14.75 -4.46
C SER A 103 -8.05 -14.76 -5.63
N GLU A 104 -9.24 -14.24 -5.38
CA GLU A 104 -10.37 -14.29 -6.34
C GLU A 104 -10.64 -15.71 -6.86
N ILE A 105 -10.42 -15.95 -8.15
CA ILE A 105 -10.61 -17.26 -8.80
C ILE A 105 -9.34 -18.11 -8.80
N PHE A 106 -8.19 -17.52 -8.45
CA PHE A 106 -6.90 -18.18 -8.51
C PHE A 106 -6.56 -18.83 -7.17
N GLU A 107 -6.39 -20.14 -7.20
CA GLU A 107 -5.74 -20.86 -6.11
C GLU A 107 -4.24 -20.56 -6.14
N ILE A 108 -3.61 -20.47 -4.97
CA ILE A 108 -2.17 -20.21 -4.81
C ILE A 108 -1.54 -21.46 -4.16
N PRO A 109 -1.15 -22.48 -4.95
CA PRO A 109 -0.66 -23.75 -4.42
C PRO A 109 0.50 -23.61 -3.44
N GLY A 110 1.44 -22.69 -3.71
CA GLY A 110 2.60 -22.42 -2.86
C GLY A 110 2.29 -21.78 -1.51
N ASN A 111 1.02 -21.46 -1.24
CA ASN A 111 0.56 -20.96 0.05
C ASN A 111 -0.31 -21.96 0.82
N ARG A 112 -0.64 -23.12 0.24
CA ARG A 112 -1.47 -24.12 0.90
C ARG A 112 -0.73 -24.79 2.05
N ALA A 113 -1.41 -24.88 3.21
CA ALA A 113 -0.93 -25.61 4.38
C ALA A 113 0.50 -25.25 4.83
N LEU A 114 0.87 -23.97 4.74
CA LEU A 114 2.18 -23.47 5.20
C LEU A 114 2.44 -23.89 6.64
N SER A 115 3.62 -24.46 6.88
CA SER A 115 4.09 -24.75 8.23
C SER A 115 4.29 -23.49 9.05
N VAL A 116 4.29 -23.61 10.37
CA VAL A 116 4.59 -22.50 11.30
C VAL A 116 5.96 -21.89 10.98
N ALA A 117 6.95 -22.72 10.61
CA ALA A 117 8.28 -22.26 10.25
C ALA A 117 8.28 -21.39 8.98
N GLU A 118 7.51 -21.78 7.95
CA GLU A 118 7.40 -20.99 6.72
C GLU A 118 6.64 -19.68 6.94
N ARG A 119 5.56 -19.70 7.73
CA ARG A 119 4.82 -18.48 8.11
C ARG A 119 5.73 -17.51 8.86
N TYR A 120 6.48 -18.01 9.84
CA TYR A 120 7.46 -17.21 10.59
C TYR A 120 8.53 -16.64 9.66
N ALA A 121 9.08 -17.47 8.77
CA ALA A 121 10.12 -17.04 7.83
C ALA A 121 9.64 -15.91 6.91
N ARG A 122 8.41 -15.98 6.37
CA ARG A 122 7.82 -14.93 5.53
C ARG A 122 7.58 -13.65 6.32
N THR A 123 7.04 -13.79 7.53
CA THR A 123 6.80 -12.66 8.44
C THR A 123 8.11 -11.94 8.78
N ALA A 124 9.15 -12.69 9.16
CA ALA A 124 10.45 -12.15 9.52
C ALA A 124 11.21 -11.55 8.32
N ALA A 125 11.03 -12.10 7.12
CA ALA A 125 11.69 -11.62 5.92
C ALA A 125 11.03 -10.39 5.31
N LEU A 126 9.69 -10.33 5.30
CA LEU A 126 8.94 -9.36 4.47
C LEU A 126 8.18 -8.34 5.31
N TYR A 127 7.37 -8.84 6.23
CA TYR A 127 6.45 -8.01 7.02
C TYR A 127 7.18 -7.15 8.04
N ILE A 128 7.97 -7.77 8.92
CA ILE A 128 8.64 -7.06 10.01
C ILE A 128 9.57 -5.96 9.45
N PRO A 129 10.48 -6.23 8.49
CA PRO A 129 11.36 -5.17 7.97
C PRO A 129 10.60 -4.03 7.29
N PHE A 130 9.46 -4.32 6.66
CA PHE A 130 8.63 -3.30 6.01
C PHE A 130 8.00 -2.35 7.02
N HIS A 131 7.32 -2.87 8.05
CA HIS A 131 6.74 -2.01 9.08
C HIS A 131 7.80 -1.35 9.96
N ASP A 132 8.92 -2.00 10.24
CA ASP A 132 10.04 -1.41 10.97
C ASP A 132 10.60 -0.19 10.24
N ARG A 133 10.70 -0.23 8.90
CA ARG A 133 11.13 0.92 8.10
C ARG A 133 10.12 2.07 8.20
N ILE A 134 8.81 1.80 8.09
CA ILE A 134 7.79 2.85 8.22
C ILE A 134 7.88 3.51 9.61
N SER A 135 7.95 2.70 10.67
CA SER A 135 8.12 3.19 12.05
C SER A 135 9.39 4.04 12.22
N ALA A 136 10.50 3.64 11.58
CA ALA A 136 11.75 4.37 11.63
C ALA A 136 11.66 5.74 10.96
N GLU A 137 11.01 5.84 9.79
CA GLU A 137 10.82 7.14 9.12
C GLU A 137 9.88 8.06 9.90
N ILE A 138 8.78 7.53 10.45
CA ILE A 138 7.88 8.29 11.33
C ILE A 138 8.64 8.83 12.54
N SER A 139 9.40 7.97 13.24
CA SER A 139 10.20 8.35 14.40
C SER A 139 11.24 9.42 14.05
N ARG A 140 11.85 9.33 12.86
CA ARG A 140 12.80 10.32 12.36
C ARG A 140 12.14 11.68 12.16
N LEU A 141 10.96 11.72 11.54
CA LEU A 141 10.20 12.96 11.35
C LEU A 141 9.83 13.62 12.69
N GLU A 142 9.36 12.83 13.66
CA GLU A 142 9.05 13.33 15.01
C GLU A 142 10.29 13.90 15.71
N ALA A 143 11.43 13.22 15.64
CA ALA A 143 12.69 13.68 16.23
C ALA A 143 13.18 15.01 15.63
N GLU A 144 12.80 15.29 14.40
CA GLU A 144 13.09 16.56 13.71
C GLU A 144 12.02 17.64 13.95
N GLY A 145 11.03 17.37 14.81
CA GLY A 145 9.96 18.30 15.16
C GLY A 145 8.86 18.43 14.12
N ARG A 146 8.81 17.52 13.14
CA ARG A 146 7.76 17.47 12.10
C ARG A 146 6.58 16.64 12.60
N LYS A 147 5.36 17.03 12.21
CA LYS A 147 4.14 16.24 12.48
C LYS A 147 3.97 15.18 11.36
N PRO A 148 4.06 13.88 11.65
CA PRO A 148 3.89 12.86 10.63
C PRO A 148 2.45 12.80 10.10
N VAL A 149 2.31 12.51 8.81
CA VAL A 149 1.04 12.15 8.15
C VAL A 149 1.26 10.87 7.35
N VAL A 150 0.42 9.86 7.54
CA VAL A 150 0.57 8.56 6.85
C VAL A 150 -0.42 8.45 5.71
N VAL A 151 0.08 8.28 4.48
CA VAL A 151 -0.75 8.13 3.28
C VAL A 151 -0.41 6.80 2.61
N THR A 152 -1.35 5.85 2.56
CA THR A 152 -1.16 4.61 1.79
C THR A 152 -1.72 4.75 0.39
N MET A 153 -1.03 4.22 -0.62
CA MET A 153 -1.38 4.33 -2.04
C MET A 153 -1.65 2.96 -2.64
N HIS A 154 -2.85 2.76 -3.15
CA HIS A 154 -3.33 1.51 -3.72
C HIS A 154 -4.05 1.72 -5.05
N THR A 155 -4.19 0.64 -5.80
CA THR A 155 -5.09 0.58 -6.94
C THR A 155 -5.94 -0.69 -6.92
N PHE A 156 -7.12 -0.61 -7.53
CA PHE A 156 -8.06 -1.72 -7.58
C PHE A 156 -8.57 -2.00 -8.99
N THR A 157 -8.95 -3.25 -9.26
CA THR A 157 -9.52 -3.66 -10.55
C THR A 157 -10.92 -3.06 -10.77
N PRO A 158 -11.27 -2.61 -11.99
CA PRO A 158 -12.58 -2.02 -12.28
C PRO A 158 -13.74 -3.01 -12.22
N VAL A 159 -13.47 -4.31 -12.36
CA VAL A 159 -14.50 -5.36 -12.33
C VAL A 159 -14.13 -6.39 -11.27
N TYR A 160 -15.01 -6.59 -10.30
CA TYR A 160 -14.81 -7.55 -9.22
C TYR A 160 -15.93 -8.58 -9.20
N PHE A 161 -15.57 -9.86 -9.32
CA PHE A 161 -16.52 -10.97 -9.49
C PHE A 161 -17.60 -10.68 -10.56
N GLY A 162 -17.19 -10.12 -11.69
CA GLY A 162 -18.07 -9.78 -12.81
C GLY A 162 -18.94 -8.53 -12.63
N LYS A 163 -18.82 -7.82 -11.51
CA LYS A 163 -19.55 -6.57 -11.26
C LYS A 163 -18.64 -5.35 -11.46
N PRO A 164 -19.05 -4.36 -12.27
CA PRO A 164 -18.30 -3.12 -12.41
C PRO A 164 -18.34 -2.31 -11.11
N ARG A 165 -17.24 -1.61 -10.83
CA ARG A 165 -17.10 -0.67 -9.72
C ARG A 165 -17.17 0.75 -10.26
N GLU A 166 -18.19 1.48 -9.83
CA GLU A 166 -18.43 2.85 -10.26
C GLU A 166 -17.45 3.85 -9.64
N VAL A 167 -17.03 3.61 -8.39
CA VAL A 167 -16.00 4.40 -7.70
C VAL A 167 -14.73 4.46 -8.54
N GLU A 168 -14.17 5.66 -8.66
CA GLU A 168 -12.92 5.90 -9.38
C GLU A 168 -11.77 6.13 -8.41
N ILE A 169 -12.03 6.86 -7.33
CA ILE A 169 -11.07 7.11 -6.25
C ILE A 169 -11.76 6.84 -4.92
N GLY A 170 -11.21 5.90 -4.16
CA GLY A 170 -11.60 5.62 -2.78
C GLY A 170 -10.77 6.42 -1.81
N ILE A 171 -11.43 7.14 -0.91
CA ILE A 171 -10.80 7.79 0.25
C ILE A 171 -11.16 6.96 1.48
N LEU A 172 -10.21 6.13 1.89
CA LEU A 172 -10.36 5.14 2.95
C LEU A 172 -9.77 5.66 4.25
N HIS A 173 -10.43 5.36 5.37
CA HIS A 173 -9.96 5.71 6.70
C HIS A 173 -10.46 4.71 7.75
N ASP A 174 -9.74 4.62 8.87
CA ASP A 174 -10.16 3.84 10.05
C ASP A 174 -10.96 4.74 11.03
N THR A 175 -10.77 4.62 12.35
CA THR A 175 -11.50 5.45 13.32
C THR A 175 -11.25 6.95 13.21
N ASP A 176 -10.10 7.37 12.66
CA ASP A 176 -9.77 8.77 12.42
C ASP A 176 -10.12 9.17 10.98
N SER A 177 -11.12 10.02 10.81
CA SER A 177 -11.61 10.46 9.51
C SER A 177 -11.10 11.83 9.09
N ARG A 178 -10.29 12.55 9.89
CA ARG A 178 -10.07 14.00 9.71
C ARG A 178 -9.52 14.38 8.34
N LEU A 179 -8.53 13.63 7.85
CA LEU A 179 -7.91 13.88 6.55
C LEU A 179 -8.81 13.40 5.41
N ALA A 180 -9.47 12.26 5.59
CA ALA A 180 -10.45 11.75 4.64
C ALA A 180 -11.62 12.73 4.44
N ASP A 181 -12.14 13.31 5.51
CA ASP A 181 -13.23 14.31 5.49
C ASP A 181 -12.82 15.54 4.68
N ALA A 182 -11.63 16.08 4.95
CA ALA A 182 -11.09 17.23 4.23
C ALA A 182 -10.84 16.94 2.74
N MET A 183 -10.32 15.76 2.40
CA MET A 183 -10.12 15.35 1.01
C MET A 183 -11.45 15.14 0.27
N LEU A 184 -12.44 14.50 0.90
CA LEU A 184 -13.76 14.27 0.30
C LEU A 184 -14.51 15.57 0.07
N GLU A 185 -14.38 16.55 0.97
CA GLU A 185 -14.91 17.89 0.77
C GLU A 185 -14.23 18.59 -0.40
N ALA A 186 -12.89 18.55 -0.48
CA ALA A 186 -12.12 19.16 -1.57
C ALA A 186 -12.37 18.48 -2.93
N ALA A 187 -12.76 17.20 -2.94
CA ALA A 187 -13.09 16.47 -4.16
C ALA A 187 -14.45 16.81 -4.76
N GLN A 188 -15.33 17.53 -4.05
CA GLN A 188 -16.67 17.87 -4.54
C GLN A 188 -16.61 18.70 -5.82
N GLY A 189 -17.36 18.25 -6.85
CA GLY A 189 -17.35 18.89 -8.18
C GLY A 189 -16.09 18.62 -9.00
N GLY A 190 -15.19 17.76 -8.51
CA GLY A 190 -14.01 17.31 -9.23
C GLY A 190 -14.33 16.39 -10.42
N PRO A 191 -13.31 16.05 -11.23
CA PRO A 191 -13.49 15.28 -12.45
C PRO A 191 -13.71 13.77 -12.24
N TYR A 192 -13.50 13.27 -11.02
CA TYR A 192 -13.59 11.85 -10.68
C TYR A 192 -14.71 11.56 -9.69
N ARG A 193 -15.28 10.37 -9.76
CA ARG A 193 -16.20 9.83 -8.75
C ARG A 193 -15.43 9.38 -7.51
N VAL A 194 -15.29 10.30 -6.56
CA VAL A 194 -14.61 10.06 -5.28
C VAL A 194 -15.62 9.59 -4.23
N GLU A 195 -15.33 8.46 -3.58
CA GLU A 195 -16.21 7.86 -2.55
C GLU A 195 -15.45 7.54 -1.27
N ARG A 196 -16.14 7.63 -0.13
CA ARG A 196 -15.62 7.23 1.18
C ARG A 196 -15.67 5.73 1.33
N ASN A 197 -14.59 5.12 1.82
CA ASN A 197 -14.55 3.69 2.18
C ASN A 197 -15.18 2.78 1.09
N SER A 198 -14.78 3.04 -0.15
CA SER A 198 -15.25 2.32 -1.34
C SER A 198 -14.04 2.19 -2.28
N PRO A 199 -13.72 1.00 -2.81
CA PRO A 199 -14.54 -0.21 -2.80
C PRO A 199 -14.41 -1.08 -1.52
N TYR A 200 -13.58 -0.65 -0.56
CA TYR A 200 -13.34 -1.35 0.70
C TYR A 200 -13.40 -0.39 1.90
N GLY A 201 -13.60 -0.93 3.10
CA GLY A 201 -13.55 -0.20 4.36
C GLY A 201 -12.76 -0.92 5.46
N PRO A 202 -12.67 -0.33 6.67
CA PRO A 202 -12.01 -0.95 7.83
C PRO A 202 -12.45 -2.39 8.13
N GLU A 203 -13.73 -2.70 7.88
CA GLU A 203 -14.33 -4.02 8.03
C GLU A 203 -13.68 -5.10 7.16
N ASP A 204 -13.07 -4.72 6.04
CA ASP A 204 -12.35 -5.61 5.13
C ASP A 204 -10.89 -5.84 5.57
N GLY A 205 -10.45 -5.17 6.65
CA GLY A 205 -9.10 -5.27 7.20
C GLY A 205 -8.03 -4.52 6.40
N VAL A 206 -8.41 -3.67 5.43
CA VAL A 206 -7.48 -2.91 4.57
C VAL A 206 -6.81 -1.72 5.24
N THR A 207 -7.21 -1.37 6.46
CA THR A 207 -6.62 -0.25 7.21
C THR A 207 -5.47 -0.68 8.12
N HIS A 208 -4.92 -1.89 7.96
CA HIS A 208 -3.89 -2.44 8.88
C HIS A 208 -2.67 -1.53 9.04
N THR A 209 -2.10 -1.04 7.93
CA THR A 209 -0.96 -0.11 7.97
C THR A 209 -1.31 1.19 8.71
N LEU A 210 -2.52 1.74 8.51
CA LEU A 210 -2.99 2.93 9.22
C LEU A 210 -3.15 2.66 10.73
N ARG A 211 -3.72 1.50 11.08
CA ARG A 211 -3.92 1.07 12.48
C ARG A 211 -2.61 0.85 13.22
N LEU A 212 -1.55 0.45 12.53
CA LEU A 212 -0.23 0.30 13.13
C LEU A 212 0.49 1.63 13.31
N HIS A 213 0.42 2.49 12.30
CA HIS A 213 1.39 3.59 12.16
C HIS A 213 0.81 4.99 12.37
N ALA A 214 -0.51 5.14 12.39
CA ALA A 214 -1.13 6.45 12.53
C ALA A 214 -2.11 6.53 13.70
N ILE A 215 -3.02 5.56 13.81
CA ILE A 215 -4.11 5.60 14.79
C ILE A 215 -3.62 5.68 16.24
N PRO A 216 -2.64 4.87 16.70
CA PRO A 216 -2.25 4.86 18.12
C PRO A 216 -1.61 6.17 18.59
N GLN A 217 -0.96 6.90 17.69
CA GLN A 217 -0.31 8.18 17.96
C GLN A 217 -1.18 9.39 17.58
N GLY A 218 -2.33 9.15 16.93
CA GLY A 218 -3.23 10.20 16.48
C GLY A 218 -2.67 11.03 15.32
N PHE A 219 -1.82 10.46 14.47
CA PHE A 219 -1.36 11.11 13.25
C PHE A 219 -2.47 11.17 12.20
N ALA A 220 -2.55 12.29 11.48
CA ALA A 220 -3.45 12.39 10.35
C ALA A 220 -3.10 11.30 9.31
N ASN A 221 -4.11 10.66 8.74
CA ASN A 221 -3.90 9.53 7.87
C ASN A 221 -5.04 9.32 6.88
N VAL A 222 -4.71 8.66 5.77
CA VAL A 222 -5.66 8.27 4.74
C VAL A 222 -5.09 7.12 3.91
N MET A 223 -5.97 6.23 3.46
CA MET A 223 -5.67 5.26 2.42
C MET A 223 -6.34 5.72 1.12
N ILE A 224 -5.59 5.72 0.02
CA ILE A 224 -6.09 6.12 -1.29
C ILE A 224 -6.16 4.88 -2.18
N GLU A 225 -7.33 4.63 -2.74
CA GLU A 225 -7.59 3.57 -3.71
C GLU A 225 -7.90 4.20 -5.07
N VAL A 226 -7.18 3.85 -6.13
CA VAL A 226 -7.45 4.35 -7.48
C VAL A 226 -7.85 3.20 -8.40
N ARG A 227 -8.93 3.35 -9.18
CA ARG A 227 -9.32 2.32 -10.15
C ARG A 227 -8.22 2.21 -11.22
N ASN A 228 -7.63 1.03 -11.36
CA ASN A 228 -6.37 0.85 -12.09
C ASN A 228 -6.48 1.11 -13.60
N ASP A 229 -7.69 1.14 -14.16
CA ASP A 229 -7.94 1.48 -15.55
C ASP A 229 -7.65 2.97 -15.86
N LEU A 230 -7.65 3.83 -14.84
CA LEU A 230 -7.32 5.25 -14.92
C LEU A 230 -5.80 5.52 -15.03
N VAL A 231 -4.97 4.52 -14.73
CA VAL A 231 -3.50 4.67 -14.64
C VAL A 231 -2.75 3.63 -15.48
N ARG A 232 -3.35 3.24 -16.61
CA ARG A 232 -2.76 2.28 -17.56
C ARG A 232 -1.59 2.83 -18.36
N ASP A 233 -1.48 4.16 -18.46
CA ASP A 233 -0.41 4.85 -19.18
C ASP A 233 0.12 6.05 -18.40
N ALA A 234 1.20 6.65 -18.92
CA ALA A 234 1.87 7.77 -18.28
C ALA A 234 0.97 9.03 -18.14
N ALA A 235 0.04 9.25 -19.08
CA ALA A 235 -0.85 10.40 -19.02
C ALA A 235 -1.90 10.23 -17.91
N GLY A 236 -2.44 9.03 -17.76
CA GLY A 236 -3.35 8.68 -16.67
C GLY A 236 -2.67 8.77 -15.30
N VAL A 237 -1.44 8.24 -15.17
CA VAL A 237 -0.63 8.37 -13.95
C VAL A 237 -0.41 9.85 -13.60
N GLU A 238 -0.01 10.68 -14.57
CA GLU A 238 0.21 12.11 -14.36
C GLU A 238 -1.08 12.77 -13.87
N ALA A 239 -2.19 12.63 -14.61
CA ALA A 239 -3.47 13.26 -14.28
C ALA A 239 -4.00 12.88 -12.89
N ILE A 240 -3.92 11.59 -12.53
CA ILE A 240 -4.34 11.12 -11.20
C ILE A 240 -3.38 11.63 -10.12
N SER A 241 -2.07 11.54 -10.34
CA SER A 241 -1.08 11.95 -9.32
C SER A 241 -1.12 13.45 -9.03
N SER A 242 -1.30 14.31 -10.05
CA SER A 242 -1.47 15.75 -9.84
C SER A 242 -2.75 16.04 -9.05
N TYR A 243 -3.87 15.42 -9.44
CA TYR A 243 -5.14 15.58 -8.73
C TYR A 243 -5.05 15.17 -7.26
N LEU A 244 -4.42 14.01 -6.98
CA LEU A 244 -4.24 13.54 -5.61
C LEU A 244 -3.28 14.42 -4.81
N ALA A 245 -2.18 14.90 -5.41
CA ALA A 245 -1.25 15.80 -4.74
C ALA A 245 -1.94 17.13 -4.33
N ASP A 246 -2.79 17.68 -5.19
CA ASP A 246 -3.58 18.89 -4.89
C ASP A 246 -4.58 18.63 -3.76
N LEU A 247 -5.31 17.50 -3.81
CA LEU A 247 -6.25 17.12 -2.76
C LEU A 247 -5.55 16.93 -1.40
N ILE A 248 -4.43 16.19 -1.38
CA ILE A 248 -3.68 15.94 -0.15
C ILE A 248 -3.15 17.27 0.41
N SER A 249 -2.50 18.09 -0.43
CA SER A 249 -1.97 19.39 0.01
C SER A 249 -3.05 20.30 0.59
N GLY A 250 -4.17 20.46 -0.13
CA GLY A 250 -5.27 21.30 0.34
C GLY A 250 -5.97 20.75 1.59
N ALA A 251 -6.03 19.43 1.75
CA ALA A 251 -6.58 18.80 2.95
C ALA A 251 -5.64 18.95 4.16
N LEU A 252 -4.33 18.83 3.95
CA LEU A 252 -3.31 19.03 4.99
C LEU A 252 -3.39 20.42 5.63
N GLU A 253 -3.63 21.47 4.83
CA GLU A 253 -3.80 22.84 5.34
C GLU A 253 -4.99 22.98 6.31
N ARG A 254 -5.99 22.10 6.21
CA ARG A 254 -7.21 22.13 7.04
C ARG A 254 -7.09 21.31 8.33
N VAL A 255 -6.15 20.36 8.39
CA VAL A 255 -6.01 19.40 9.50
C VAL A 255 -4.71 19.54 10.30
N ALA A 256 -3.80 20.43 9.89
CA ALA A 256 -2.50 20.70 10.51
C ALA A 256 -2.57 21.48 11.84
#